data_AF-C3Z343-F1
#
_entry.id   AF-C3Z343-F1
#
_cell.length_a   1.000
_cell.length_b   1.000
_cell.length_c   1.000
_cell.angle_alpha   90.00
_cell.angle_beta   90.00
_cell.angle_gamma   90.00
#
_symmetry.space_group_name_H-M   'P 1'
#
loop_
_entity.id
_entity.type
_entity.pdbx_description
1 polymer ?
#
loop_
_entity_poly.entity_id
_entity_poly.type
_entity_poly.pdbx_seq_one_letter_code
_entity_poly.pdbx_strand_id
1 'polypeptide(L)'
;TTVLFHVVTDGGWTDWSPWSACSVTCGVGEQIRDRSCTNPAPEHGGADCDGLTQETQACDTGVSCPVDGGWTDWSPWSACSVTCGVGEQTRDRSCTNPAPANGGAKCDGDAVETQECDSGV
;
A
#
# COMPACT_ATOMS: atom_id res chain seq x y z
N THR A 1 4.02 -44.80 -50.30
CA THR A 1 3.26 -43.95 -49.37
C THR A 1 3.94 -43.99 -48.03
N THR A 2 4.74 -42.98 -47.71
CA THR A 2 5.41 -42.89 -46.39
C THR A 2 4.34 -42.50 -45.39
N VAL A 3 4.09 -43.34 -44.40
CA VAL A 3 3.20 -43.01 -43.28
C VAL A 3 3.98 -42.03 -42.41
N LEU A 4 3.58 -40.76 -42.42
CA LEU A 4 4.16 -39.73 -41.55
C LEU A 4 3.58 -39.99 -40.14
N PHE A 5 4.30 -40.75 -39.32
CA PHE A 5 4.00 -40.85 -37.90
C PHE A 5 4.37 -39.51 -37.27
N HIS A 6 3.40 -38.61 -37.20
CA HIS A 6 3.49 -37.46 -36.32
C HIS A 6 3.55 -37.98 -34.88
N VAL A 7 4.67 -37.76 -34.21
CA VAL A 7 4.83 -38.15 -32.81
C VAL A 7 3.98 -37.20 -31.99
N VAL A 8 3.02 -37.73 -31.24
CA VAL A 8 2.27 -36.95 -30.26
C VAL A 8 3.24 -36.55 -29.14
N THR A 9 3.38 -35.24 -28.90
CA THR A 9 4.19 -34.73 -27.80
C THR A 9 3.30 -33.99 -26.83
N ASP A 10 3.23 -34.49 -25.59
CA ASP A 10 2.57 -33.77 -24.51
C ASP A 10 3.45 -32.60 -24.06
N GLY A 11 2.80 -31.50 -23.68
CA GLY A 11 3.45 -30.29 -23.22
C GLY A 11 4.19 -30.50 -21.90
N GLY A 12 5.36 -29.88 -21.79
CA GLY A 12 6.17 -29.85 -20.57
C GLY A 12 6.41 -28.42 -20.10
N TRP A 13 6.38 -28.23 -18.79
CA TRP A 13 6.69 -26.94 -18.16
C TRP A 13 8.17 -26.59 -18.35
N THR A 14 8.45 -25.32 -18.66
CA THR A 14 9.77 -24.73 -18.40
C THR A 14 10.03 -24.70 -16.89
N ASP A 15 11.29 -24.52 -16.51
CA ASP A 15 11.60 -24.06 -15.17
C ASP A 15 10.87 -22.74 -14.88
N TRP A 16 10.55 -22.53 -13.61
CA TRP A 16 10.05 -21.24 -13.15
C TRP A 16 11.10 -20.16 -13.34
N SER A 17 10.67 -18.96 -13.74
CA SER A 17 11.51 -17.77 -13.65
C SER A 17 11.95 -17.52 -12.21
N PRO A 18 13.00 -16.72 -12.00
CA PRO A 18 13.21 -16.07 -10.72
C PRO A 18 11.96 -15.27 -10.32
N TRP A 19 11.76 -15.10 -9.02
CA TRP A 19 10.75 -14.17 -8.51
C TRP A 19 11.07 -12.75 -8.96
N SER A 20 10.02 -11.98 -9.29
CA SER A 20 10.10 -10.55 -9.54
C SER A 20 10.58 -9.80 -8.30
N ALA A 21 10.89 -8.51 -8.47
CA ALA A 21 10.97 -7.62 -7.32
C ALA A 21 9.63 -7.57 -6.59
N CYS A 22 9.67 -7.21 -5.30
CA CYS A 22 8.47 -6.96 -4.52
C CYS A 22 7.68 -5.79 -5.11
N SER A 23 6.36 -5.88 -5.13
CA SER A 23 5.46 -4.86 -5.69
C SER A 23 5.50 -3.52 -4.94
N VAL A 24 6.06 -3.51 -3.74
CA VAL A 24 6.23 -2.35 -2.88
C VAL A 24 7.69 -2.16 -2.49
N THR A 25 8.04 -0.95 -2.09
CA THR A 25 9.37 -0.63 -1.55
C THR A 25 9.41 -0.61 -0.01
N CYS A 26 8.24 -0.63 0.63
CA CYS A 26 8.06 -0.67 2.08
C CYS A 26 6.92 -1.62 2.45
N GLY A 27 7.00 -2.23 3.63
CA GLY A 27 6.00 -3.12 4.18
C GLY A 27 5.93 -4.45 3.45
N VAL A 28 4.71 -5.00 3.40
CA VAL A 28 4.42 -6.28 2.77
C VAL A 28 3.79 -6.03 1.41
N GLY A 29 4.33 -6.67 0.37
CA GLY A 29 3.77 -6.68 -0.97
C GLY A 29 3.74 -8.09 -1.54
N GLU A 30 3.77 -8.16 -2.86
CA GLU A 30 3.71 -9.41 -3.62
C GLU A 30 4.83 -9.48 -4.64
N GLN A 31 5.29 -10.70 -4.92
CA GLN A 31 6.21 -11.00 -6.01
C GLN A 31 5.65 -12.15 -6.84
N ILE A 32 5.99 -12.14 -8.12
CA ILE A 32 5.41 -13.01 -9.14
C ILE A 32 6.53 -13.77 -9.83
N ARG A 33 6.29 -15.03 -10.18
CA ARG A 33 7.13 -15.80 -11.10
C ARG A 33 6.27 -16.50 -12.12
N ASP A 34 6.86 -16.76 -13.28
CA ASP A 34 6.16 -17.31 -14.44
C ASP A 34 6.88 -18.52 -15.01
N ARG A 35 6.13 -19.39 -15.67
CA ARG A 35 6.64 -20.52 -16.47
C ARG A 35 5.76 -20.70 -17.69
N SER A 36 6.24 -21.44 -18.69
CA SER A 36 5.52 -21.69 -19.94
C SER A 36 5.47 -23.17 -20.27
N CYS A 37 4.42 -23.60 -20.98
CA CYS A 37 4.29 -24.97 -21.47
C CYS A 37 5.02 -25.14 -22.82
N THR A 38 6.35 -25.03 -22.80
CA THR A 38 7.16 -25.01 -24.02
C THR A 38 8.40 -25.90 -23.95
N ASN A 39 8.52 -26.73 -22.91
CA ASN A 39 9.66 -27.63 -22.71
C ASN A 39 9.22 -29.09 -22.49
N PRO A 40 8.75 -29.80 -23.53
CA PRO A 40 8.50 -29.32 -24.91
C PRO A 40 7.12 -28.65 -25.06
N ALA A 41 6.87 -28.00 -26.20
CA ALA A 41 5.51 -27.55 -26.52
C ALA A 41 4.63 -28.75 -26.93
N PRO A 42 3.31 -28.71 -26.65
CA PRO A 42 2.41 -29.76 -27.11
C PRO A 42 2.28 -29.74 -28.64
N GLU A 43 2.50 -30.89 -29.29
CA GLU A 43 2.41 -31.03 -30.75
C GLU A 43 1.55 -32.24 -31.14
N HIS A 44 1.01 -32.18 -32.36
CA HIS A 44 0.31 -33.30 -32.99
C HIS A 44 -0.84 -33.91 -32.17
N GLY A 45 -1.52 -33.07 -31.36
CA GLY A 45 -2.64 -33.47 -30.52
C GLY A 45 -2.25 -33.94 -29.12
N GLY A 46 -1.02 -33.70 -28.68
CA GLY A 46 -0.60 -33.93 -27.29
C GLY A 46 -1.29 -33.01 -26.30
N ALA A 47 -1.32 -33.42 -25.04
CA ALA A 47 -1.98 -32.70 -23.96
C ALA A 47 -1.24 -31.41 -23.60
N ASP A 48 -1.98 -30.36 -23.23
CA ASP A 48 -1.40 -29.14 -22.66
C ASP A 48 -0.95 -29.38 -21.21
N CYS A 49 -0.12 -28.48 -20.69
CA CYS A 49 0.37 -28.60 -19.32
C CYS A 49 -0.73 -28.29 -18.31
N ASP A 50 -0.95 -29.21 -17.37
CA ASP A 50 -1.84 -28.98 -16.24
C ASP A 50 -1.15 -28.10 -15.17
N GLY A 51 -1.85 -27.05 -14.74
CA GLY A 51 -1.43 -26.16 -13.65
C GLY A 51 -1.34 -24.69 -14.06
N LEU A 52 -0.88 -23.85 -13.12
CA LEU A 52 -0.77 -22.41 -13.34
C LEU A 52 0.51 -22.07 -14.11
N THR A 53 0.39 -21.09 -15.00
CA THR A 53 1.52 -20.44 -15.71
C THR A 53 2.22 -19.39 -14.84
N GLN A 54 1.56 -18.95 -13.77
CA GLN A 54 2.01 -17.87 -12.89
C GLN A 54 1.77 -18.26 -11.43
N GLU A 55 2.70 -17.85 -10.57
CA GLU A 55 2.57 -17.97 -9.12
C GLU A 55 2.84 -16.62 -8.48
N THR A 56 2.09 -16.33 -7.41
CA THR A 56 2.22 -15.11 -6.60
C THR A 56 2.48 -15.50 -5.17
N GLN A 57 3.41 -14.81 -4.51
CA GLN A 57 3.62 -14.95 -3.08
C GLN A 57 3.87 -13.60 -2.40
N ALA A 58 3.63 -13.54 -1.10
CA ALA A 58 3.96 -12.37 -0.29
C ALA A 58 5.47 -12.17 -0.20
N CYS A 59 5.88 -10.90 -0.16
CA CYS A 59 7.25 -10.47 0.16
C CYS A 59 7.20 -9.39 1.24
N ASP A 60 8.14 -9.45 2.19
CA ASP A 60 8.36 -8.41 3.18
C ASP A 60 9.66 -7.68 2.82
N THR A 61 9.58 -6.36 2.62
CA THR A 61 10.77 -5.58 2.25
C THR A 61 11.69 -5.30 3.44
N GLY A 62 11.23 -5.53 4.67
CA GLY A 62 11.93 -5.17 5.90
C GLY A 62 11.99 -3.66 6.15
N VAL A 63 11.31 -2.85 5.33
CA VAL A 63 11.30 -1.39 5.41
C VAL A 63 9.92 -0.93 5.88
N SER A 64 9.85 -0.24 7.02
CA SER A 64 8.57 0.35 7.49
C SER A 64 8.10 1.47 6.56
N CYS A 65 6.81 1.48 6.21
CA CYS A 65 6.26 2.51 5.34
C CYS A 65 6.16 3.88 6.02
N PRO A 66 6.31 4.98 5.26
CA PRO A 66 6.00 6.33 5.74
C PRO A 66 4.57 6.40 6.27
N VAL A 67 4.40 7.04 7.41
CA VAL A 67 3.09 7.39 7.97
C VAL A 67 3.04 8.90 8.05
N ASP A 68 2.16 9.50 7.27
CA ASP A 68 1.94 10.94 7.29
C ASP A 68 1.14 11.32 8.54
N GLY A 69 1.50 12.46 9.12
CA GLY A 69 0.82 13.00 10.30
C GLY A 69 -0.60 13.42 10.00
N GLY A 70 -1.51 13.07 10.90
CA GLY A 70 -2.87 13.58 10.91
C GLY A 70 -3.14 14.40 12.17
N TRP A 71 -3.91 15.46 12.01
CA TRP A 71 -4.41 16.25 13.14
C TRP A 71 -5.40 15.43 13.97
N THR A 72 -5.33 15.56 15.29
CA THR A 72 -6.46 15.23 16.16
C THR A 72 -7.62 16.19 15.86
N ASP A 73 -8.80 15.84 16.36
CA ASP A 73 -9.86 16.83 16.50
C ASP A 73 -9.35 18.00 17.35
N TRP A 74 -9.91 19.18 17.09
CA TRP A 74 -9.68 20.35 17.93
C TRP A 74 -10.24 20.10 19.33
N SER A 75 -9.53 20.60 20.34
CA SER A 75 -10.10 20.75 21.68
C SER A 75 -11.30 21.71 21.64
N PRO A 76 -12.19 21.63 22.64
CA PRO A 76 -13.19 22.67 22.85
C PRO A 76 -12.50 24.03 23.03
N TRP A 77 -13.18 25.11 22.63
CA TRP A 77 -12.71 26.46 22.95
C TRP A 77 -12.53 26.64 24.46
N SER A 78 -11.44 27.31 24.84
CA SER A 78 -11.21 27.76 26.20
C SER A 78 -12.34 28.68 26.67
N ALA A 79 -12.41 28.93 27.98
CA ALA A 79 -13.20 30.06 28.45
C ALA A 79 -12.69 31.37 27.82
N CYS A 80 -13.59 32.33 27.65
CA CYS A 80 -13.23 33.68 27.23
C CYS A 80 -12.27 34.30 28.27
N SER A 81 -11.25 35.03 27.81
CA SER A 81 -10.26 35.66 28.67
C SER A 81 -10.83 36.71 29.62
N VAL A 82 -12.04 37.21 29.33
CA VAL A 82 -12.76 38.20 30.14
C VAL A 82 -14.15 37.69 30.52
N THR A 83 -14.65 38.15 31.66
CA THR A 83 -16.01 37.87 32.12
C THR A 83 -17.03 38.95 31.73
N CYS A 84 -16.58 40.06 31.16
CA CYS A 84 -17.42 41.07 30.52
C CYS A 84 -16.67 41.75 29.36
N GLY A 85 -17.42 42.18 28.36
CA GLY A 85 -16.91 42.76 27.12
C GLY A 85 -16.25 41.74 26.20
N VAL A 86 -15.37 42.24 25.35
CA VAL A 86 -14.66 41.45 24.32
C VAL A 86 -13.34 40.93 24.87
N GLY A 87 -13.10 39.63 24.70
CA GLY A 87 -11.85 38.96 24.98
C GLY A 87 -11.47 37.96 23.90
N GLU A 88 -10.60 37.02 24.24
CA GLU A 88 -10.12 35.97 23.34
C GLU A 88 -10.33 34.60 23.96
N GLN A 89 -10.52 33.60 23.10
CA GLN A 89 -10.54 32.19 23.46
C GLN A 89 -9.66 31.42 22.49
N THR A 90 -9.10 30.32 22.96
CA THR A 90 -8.18 29.49 22.20
C THR A 90 -8.65 28.05 22.15
N ARG A 91 -8.26 27.33 21.11
CA ARG A 91 -8.34 25.87 21.04
C ARG A 91 -7.09 25.32 20.41
N ASP A 92 -6.82 24.05 20.66
CA ASP A 92 -5.59 23.37 20.27
C ASP A 92 -5.88 22.00 19.66
N ARG A 93 -4.95 21.51 18.84
CA ARG A 93 -4.95 20.16 18.27
C ARG A 93 -3.51 19.66 18.16
N SER A 94 -3.34 18.36 18.10
CA SER A 94 -2.02 17.71 18.02
C SER A 94 -1.87 16.90 16.74
N CYS A 95 -0.65 16.88 16.18
CA CYS A 95 -0.33 16.08 15.00
C CYS A 95 -0.01 14.64 15.39
N THR A 96 -1.00 13.93 15.94
CA THR A 96 -0.83 12.61 16.56
C THR A 96 -1.89 11.60 16.13
N ASN A 97 -2.75 11.93 15.16
CA ASN A 97 -3.82 11.07 14.68
C ASN A 97 -3.75 10.84 13.15
N PRO A 98 -2.74 10.10 12.66
CA PRO A 98 -1.64 9.47 13.40
C PRO A 98 -0.43 10.40 13.57
N ALA A 99 0.54 10.00 14.39
CA ALA A 99 1.81 10.71 14.48
C ALA A 99 2.68 10.40 13.23
N PRO A 100 3.38 11.41 12.65
CA PRO A 100 4.31 11.17 11.55
C PRO A 100 5.38 10.14 11.92
N ALA A 101 5.63 9.17 11.04
CA ALA A 101 6.66 8.15 11.24
C ALA A 101 7.35 7.75 9.93
N ASN A 102 8.53 7.15 10.05
CA ASN A 102 9.30 6.57 8.93
C ASN A 102 9.49 7.52 7.73
N GLY A 103 9.68 8.81 8.00
CA GLY A 103 9.85 9.83 6.96
C GLY A 103 8.55 10.37 6.34
N GLY A 104 7.39 10.03 6.90
CA GLY A 104 6.11 10.62 6.51
C GLY A 104 6.02 12.12 6.80
N ALA A 105 5.11 12.79 6.10
CA ALA A 105 4.89 14.22 6.18
C ALA A 105 4.41 14.64 7.57
N LYS A 106 4.80 15.86 7.99
CA LYS A 106 4.21 16.50 9.17
C LYS A 106 2.85 17.09 8.80
N CYS A 107 1.99 17.29 9.79
CA CYS A 107 0.73 17.98 9.58
C CYS A 107 0.97 19.41 9.12
N ASP A 108 0.17 19.84 8.15
CA ASP A 108 0.17 21.21 7.65
C ASP A 108 -0.89 22.08 8.36
N GLY A 109 -0.56 23.34 8.59
CA GLY A 109 -1.38 24.31 9.32
C GLY A 109 -1.06 24.43 10.82
N ASP A 110 -1.83 25.28 11.51
CA ASP A 110 -1.56 25.63 12.91
C ASP A 110 -2.11 24.61 13.91
N ALA A 111 -1.36 24.41 15.00
CA ALA A 111 -1.75 23.56 16.13
C ALA A 111 -2.65 24.29 17.14
N VAL A 112 -2.71 25.61 17.06
CA VAL A 112 -3.49 26.48 17.97
C VAL A 112 -4.27 27.47 17.13
N GLU A 113 -5.53 27.68 17.51
CA GLU A 113 -6.38 28.70 16.93
C GLU A 113 -6.87 29.64 18.03
N THR A 114 -6.90 30.92 17.71
CA THR A 114 -7.40 31.98 18.60
C THR A 114 -8.51 32.73 17.89
N GLN A 115 -9.59 33.02 18.60
CA GLN A 115 -10.67 33.87 18.10
C GLN A 115 -11.19 34.80 19.20
N GLU A 116 -11.82 35.90 18.79
CA GLU A 116 -12.54 36.78 19.72
C GLU A 116 -13.76 36.08 20.33
N CYS A 117 -14.09 36.49 21.55
CA CYS A 117 -15.31 36.10 22.27
C CYS A 117 -15.90 37.34 22.95
N ASP A 118 -17.23 37.39 23.04
CA ASP A 118 -17.96 38.43 23.74
C ASP A 118 -18.74 37.78 24.90
N SER A 119 -18.40 38.15 26.13
CA SER A 119 -19.08 37.68 27.33
C SER A 119 -20.21 38.59 27.81
N GLY A 120 -20.59 39.57 26.98
CA GLY A 120 -21.67 40.51 27.25
C GLY A 120 -21.26 41.63 28.20
N VAL A 121 -22.21 42.54 28.45
CA VAL A 121 -22.06 43.67 29.40
C VAL A 121 -22.56 43.32 30.79
#